data_AF-A0A961JR73-F1
#
_entry.id   AF-A0A961JR73-F1
#
_cell.length_a   1.000
_cell.length_b   1.000
_cell.length_c   1.000
_cell.angle_alpha   90.00
_cell.angle_beta   90.00
_cell.angle_gamma   90.00
#
_symmetry.space_group_name_H-M   'P 1'
#
loop_
_entity.id
_entity.type
_entity.pdbx_description
1 polymer ?
#
loop_
_entity_poly.entity_id
_entity_poly.type
_entity_poly.pdbx_seq_one_letter_code
_entity_poly.pdbx_strand_id
1 'polypeptide(L)'
;LLLDEGHCLADQALDVCGTTRGATKVDLGASSLPTLCGLVAAGYGQTLLPEIAVGPEAAAAGRMGVIRFPEPQPSRVIGLVRRNLGGPDGWFRGLAEILREAGEAQRAGAAVADV
;
A
#
# COMPACT_ATOMS: atom_id res chain seq x y z
N LEU A 1 -4.34 11.76 -5.31
CA LEU A 1 -5.08 11.53 -4.04
C LEU A 1 -4.17 10.76 -3.10
N LEU A 2 -4.13 11.14 -1.83
CA LEU A 2 -3.29 10.50 -0.81
C LEU A 2 -4.13 10.18 0.42
N LEU A 3 -3.62 9.29 1.27
CA LEU A 3 -4.19 9.11 2.61
C LEU A 3 -3.93 10.37 3.46
N ASP A 4 -4.76 10.52 4.49
CA ASP A 4 -4.63 11.61 5.47
C ASP A 4 -3.28 11.57 6.22
N GLU A 5 -3.02 12.61 7.01
CA GLU A 5 -1.83 12.68 7.86
C GLU A 5 -1.77 11.50 8.86
N GLY A 6 -0.54 11.07 9.20
CA GLY A 6 -0.31 9.93 10.10
C GLY A 6 -0.19 8.58 9.40
N HIS A 7 -0.47 8.50 8.09
CA HIS A 7 -0.23 7.29 7.30
C HIS A 7 1.13 7.33 6.60
N CYS A 8 2.03 6.41 6.97
CA CYS A 8 3.35 6.27 6.34
C CYS A 8 3.27 6.08 4.81
N LEU A 9 2.19 5.51 4.28
CA LEU A 9 2.00 5.34 2.85
C LEU A 9 1.86 6.68 2.11
N ALA A 10 1.22 7.69 2.72
CA ALA A 10 1.11 9.01 2.10
C ALA A 10 2.48 9.70 2.02
N ASP A 11 3.30 9.58 3.06
CA ASP A 11 4.66 10.14 3.06
C ASP A 11 5.57 9.40 2.06
N GLN A 12 5.46 8.06 1.99
CA GLN A 12 6.15 7.25 0.99
C GLN A 12 5.76 7.65 -0.44
N ALA A 13 4.48 7.92 -0.68
CA ALA A 13 4.00 8.34 -1.99
C ALA A 13 4.53 9.73 -2.39
N LEU A 14 4.64 10.64 -1.43
CA LEU A 14 5.22 11.98 -1.66
C LEU A 14 6.71 11.91 -1.98
N ASP A 15 7.45 11.05 -1.27
CA ASP A 15 8.87 10.81 -1.50
C ASP A 15 9.12 10.27 -2.92
N VAL A 16 8.33 9.28 -3.35
CA VAL A 16 8.36 8.74 -4.72
C VAL A 16 8.07 9.83 -5.76
N CYS A 17 7.13 10.74 -5.47
CA CYS A 17 6.78 11.84 -6.37
C CYS A 17 7.72 13.05 -6.30
N GLY A 18 8.74 13.04 -5.42
CA GLY A 18 9.66 14.16 -5.22
C GLY A 18 8.96 15.44 -4.75
N THR A 19 7.88 15.32 -3.98
CA THR A 19 7.05 16.45 -3.55
C THR A 19 6.84 16.46 -2.04
N THR A 20 6.30 17.56 -1.50
CA THR A 20 6.02 17.72 -0.07
C THR A 20 4.55 18.03 0.17
N ARG A 21 4.02 17.67 1.35
CA ARG A 21 2.60 17.91 1.69
C ARG A 21 2.16 19.36 1.47
N GLY A 22 3.04 20.34 1.74
CA GLY A 22 2.75 21.76 1.55
C GLY A 22 2.69 22.22 0.08
N ALA A 23 3.32 21.48 -0.83
CA ALA A 23 3.30 21.78 -2.27
C ALA A 23 2.05 21.21 -2.97
N THR A 24 1.50 20.11 -2.45
CA THR A 24 0.25 19.51 -2.93
C THR A 24 -0.90 19.86 -1.99
N LYS A 25 -1.76 20.79 -2.40
CA LYS A 25 -3.04 21.06 -1.72
C LYS A 25 -4.00 19.89 -1.97
N VAL A 26 -3.76 18.75 -1.30
CA VAL A 26 -4.62 17.57 -1.42
C VAL A 26 -5.86 17.80 -0.56
N ASP A 27 -6.82 18.57 -1.08
CA ASP A 27 -8.11 18.82 -0.42
C ASP A 27 -9.02 17.57 -0.42
N LEU A 28 -8.59 16.49 -1.09
CA LEU A 28 -9.27 15.19 -1.15
C LEU A 28 -8.35 14.08 -0.61
N GLY A 29 -8.21 14.08 0.71
CA GLY A 29 -7.62 12.98 1.47
C GLY A 29 -8.67 11.95 1.88
N ALA A 30 -8.24 10.73 2.18
CA ALA A 30 -9.09 9.71 2.79
C ALA A 30 -8.36 9.06 3.96
N SER A 31 -9.09 8.70 5.02
CA SER A 31 -8.54 8.03 6.20
C SER A 31 -8.35 6.52 6.01
N SER A 32 -8.76 5.96 4.87
CA SER A 32 -8.60 4.55 4.55
C SER A 32 -8.32 4.32 3.07
N LEU A 33 -7.57 3.26 2.79
CA LEU A 33 -7.24 2.86 1.42
C LEU A 33 -8.48 2.48 0.59
N PRO A 34 -9.49 1.76 1.12
CA PRO A 34 -10.72 1.49 0.39
C PRO A 34 -11.47 2.76 -0.04
N THR A 35 -11.58 3.75 0.87
CA THR A 35 -12.21 5.04 0.53
C THR A 35 -11.42 5.78 -0.54
N LEU A 36 -10.09 5.76 -0.45
CA LEU A 36 -9.21 6.38 -1.44
C LEU A 36 -9.39 5.74 -2.83
N CYS A 37 -9.47 4.41 -2.91
CA CYS A 37 -9.71 3.69 -4.16
C CYS A 37 -11.11 3.97 -4.72
N GLY A 38 -12.12 4.09 -3.84
CA GLY A 38 -13.47 4.51 -4.25
C GLY A 38 -13.51 5.90 -4.90
N LEU A 39 -12.74 6.87 -4.37
CA LEU A 39 -12.61 8.20 -4.97
C LEU A 39 -11.92 8.14 -6.34
N VAL A 40 -10.89 7.30 -6.49
CA VAL A 40 -10.23 7.07 -7.80
C VAL A 40 -11.22 6.47 -8.81
N ALA A 41 -11.97 5.43 -8.43
CA ALA A 41 -12.96 4.79 -9.30
C ALA A 41 -14.14 5.71 -9.66
N ALA A 42 -14.41 6.72 -8.83
CA ALA A 42 -15.38 7.78 -9.12
C ALA A 42 -14.81 8.92 -9.98
N GLY A 43 -13.53 8.87 -10.36
CA GLY A 43 -12.89 9.82 -11.28
C GLY A 43 -12.30 11.06 -10.60
N TYR A 44 -12.14 11.07 -9.28
CA TYR A 44 -11.56 12.23 -8.56
C TYR A 44 -10.04 12.34 -8.68
N GLY A 45 -9.37 11.39 -9.34
CA GLY A 45 -7.94 11.46 -9.64
C GLY A 45 -7.27 10.10 -9.62
N GLN A 46 -5.97 10.11 -9.33
CA GLN A 46 -5.12 8.91 -9.27
C GLN A 46 -4.48 8.79 -7.88
N THR A 47 -4.02 7.59 -7.52
CA THR A 47 -3.29 7.34 -6.27
C THR A 47 -2.21 6.28 -6.46
N LEU A 48 -1.32 6.14 -5.48
CA LEU A 48 -0.32 5.07 -5.44
C LEU A 48 -0.84 3.93 -4.57
N LEU A 49 -0.84 2.73 -5.14
CA LEU A 49 -1.36 1.53 -4.50
C LEU A 49 -0.19 0.55 -4.24
N PRO A 50 0.02 0.07 -3.01
CA PRO A 50 1.01 -0.97 -2.76
C PRO A 50 0.56 -2.29 -3.39
N GLU A 51 1.50 -3.10 -3.87
CA GLU A 51 1.22 -4.36 -4.60
C GLU A 51 0.23 -5.28 -3.86
N ILE A 52 0.36 -5.41 -2.53
CA ILE A 52 -0.52 -6.26 -1.71
C ILE A 52 -2.00 -5.83 -1.72
N ALA A 53 -2.28 -4.57 -2.07
CA ALA A 53 -3.62 -4.01 -2.11
C ALA A 53 -4.24 -4.03 -3.52
N VAL A 54 -3.46 -4.33 -4.57
CA VAL A 54 -3.93 -4.34 -5.96
C VAL A 54 -5.12 -5.28 -6.13
N GLY A 55 -4.96 -6.55 -5.75
CA GLY A 55 -6.04 -7.55 -5.85
C GLY A 55 -7.34 -7.15 -5.15
N PRO A 56 -7.33 -6.94 -3.82
CA PRO A 56 -8.56 -6.66 -3.08
C PRO A 56 -9.18 -5.30 -3.45
N GLU A 57 -8.39 -4.25 -3.61
CA GLU A 57 -8.93 -2.90 -3.83
C GLU A 57 -9.39 -2.68 -5.28
N ALA A 58 -8.67 -3.21 -6.28
CA ALA A 58 -9.11 -3.12 -7.67
C ALA A 58 -10.41 -3.91 -7.89
N ALA A 59 -10.52 -5.11 -7.29
CA ALA A 59 -11.74 -5.91 -7.34
C ALA A 59 -12.92 -5.20 -6.64
N ALA A 60 -12.69 -4.57 -5.49
CA ALA A 60 -13.73 -3.87 -4.73
C ALA A 60 -14.18 -2.56 -5.39
N ALA A 61 -13.25 -1.78 -5.96
CA ALA A 61 -13.56 -0.48 -6.57
C ALA A 61 -14.21 -0.60 -7.96
N GLY A 62 -14.03 -1.73 -8.65
CA GLY A 62 -14.73 -2.14 -9.87
C GLY A 62 -14.31 -1.42 -11.16
N ARG A 63 -14.15 -0.09 -11.14
CA ARG A 63 -13.73 0.73 -12.29
C ARG A 63 -12.45 1.50 -12.00
N MET A 64 -11.40 0.79 -11.64
CA MET A 64 -10.06 1.34 -11.43
C MET A 64 -9.06 0.57 -12.28
N GLY A 65 -8.36 1.26 -13.18
CA GLY A 65 -7.20 0.71 -13.87
C GLY A 65 -5.95 0.82 -13.00
N VAL A 66 -5.05 -0.15 -13.12
CA VAL A 66 -3.77 -0.16 -12.41
C VAL A 66 -2.64 -0.11 -13.45
N ILE A 67 -1.65 0.75 -13.20
CA ILE A 67 -0.47 0.89 -14.06
C ILE A 67 0.75 0.75 -13.17
N ARG A 68 1.70 -0.13 -13.54
CA ARG A 68 2.96 -0.29 -12.83
C ARG A 68 3.99 0.76 -13.25
N PHE A 69 4.89 1.07 -12.32
CA PHE A 69 6.05 1.92 -12.62
C PHE A 69 7.05 1.17 -13.52
N PRO A 70 7.82 1.90 -14.35
CA PRO A 70 9.00 1.31 -14.98
C PRO A 70 10.05 0.95 -13.92
N GLU A 71 10.97 0.06 -14.27
CA GLU A 71 12.11 -0.25 -13.41
C GLU A 71 13.06 0.96 -13.28
N PRO A 72 13.63 1.23 -12.07
CA PRO A 72 13.39 0.51 -10.81
C PRO A 72 12.06 0.91 -10.15
N GLN A 73 11.23 -0.07 -9.80
CA GLN A 73 9.96 0.19 -9.13
C GLN A 73 10.14 0.65 -7.68
N PRO A 74 9.34 1.63 -7.20
CA PRO A 74 9.35 2.01 -5.79
C PRO A 74 8.84 0.85 -4.93
N SER A 75 9.55 0.56 -3.83
CA SER A 75 9.22 -0.54 -2.94
C SER A 75 9.33 -0.12 -1.47
N ARG A 76 8.71 -0.91 -0.60
CA ARG A 76 8.82 -0.75 0.85
C ARG A 76 8.99 -2.10 1.52
N VAL A 77 9.66 -2.10 2.67
CA VAL A 77 9.82 -3.28 3.51
C VAL A 77 8.76 -3.24 4.63
N ILE A 78 7.96 -4.29 4.73
CA ILE A 78 7.05 -4.48 5.87
C ILE A 78 7.80 -5.23 6.96
N GLY A 79 7.91 -4.61 8.14
CA GLY A 79 8.56 -5.20 9.30
C GLY A 79 7.56 -5.61 10.38
N LEU A 80 7.81 -6.75 11.02
CA LEU A 80 7.14 -7.14 12.25
C LEU A 80 8.00 -6.70 13.44
N VAL A 81 7.43 -5.91 14.35
CA VAL A 81 8.16 -5.35 15.51
C VAL A 81 7.43 -5.74 16.79
N ARG A 82 8.18 -6.11 17.83
CA ARG A 82 7.66 -6.34 19.18
C ARG A 82 8.53 -5.64 20.22
N ARG A 83 7.93 -5.39 21.39
CA ARG A 83 8.71 -5.05 22.59
C ARG A 83 9.58 -6.25 22.98
N ASN A 84 10.84 -6.02 23.30
CA ASN A 84 11.69 -7.05 23.89
C ASN A 84 11.19 -7.36 25.30
N LEU A 85 10.68 -8.58 25.51
CA LEU A 85 10.15 -9.04 26.79
C LEU A 85 11.06 -10.07 27.48
N GLY A 86 12.22 -10.39 26.90
CA GLY A 86 13.05 -11.51 27.31
C GLY A 86 12.43 -12.88 26.94
N GLY A 87 13.25 -13.93 26.95
CA GLY A 87 12.83 -15.29 26.58
C GLY A 87 12.89 -15.59 25.07
N PRO A 88 12.62 -16.84 24.67
CA PRO A 88 12.79 -17.28 23.29
C PRO A 88 11.80 -16.62 22.32
N ASP A 89 12.26 -16.35 21.10
CA ASP A 89 11.48 -15.73 20.02
C ASP A 89 10.40 -16.63 19.42
N GLY A 90 10.21 -17.85 19.93
CA GLY A 90 9.55 -18.97 19.23
C GLY A 90 8.28 -18.62 18.44
N TRP A 91 7.27 -18.06 19.10
CA TRP A 91 6.01 -17.69 18.43
C TRP A 91 6.16 -16.50 17.47
N PHE A 92 7.05 -15.55 17.80
CA PHE A 92 7.24 -14.34 17.01
C PHE A 92 7.91 -14.65 15.68
N ARG A 93 8.87 -15.57 15.69
CA ARG A 93 9.47 -16.09 14.46
C ARG A 93 8.45 -16.86 13.63
N GLY A 94 7.63 -17.71 14.25
CA GLY A 94 6.55 -18.42 13.56
C GLY A 94 5.56 -17.46 12.89
N LEU A 95 5.15 -16.40 13.59
CA LEU A 95 4.29 -15.36 13.02
C LEU A 95 4.96 -14.61 11.86
N ALA A 96 6.24 -14.28 11.97
CA ALA A 96 6.99 -13.62 10.91
C ALA A 96 7.02 -14.47 9.62
N GLU A 97 7.24 -15.77 9.74
CA GLU A 97 7.22 -16.68 8.58
C GLU A 97 5.83 -16.76 7.94
N ILE A 98 4.77 -16.90 8.74
CA ILE A 98 3.39 -16.92 8.23
C ILE A 98 3.07 -15.63 7.47
N LEU A 99 3.46 -14.47 8.01
CA LEU A 99 3.23 -13.18 7.36
C LEU A 99 4.05 -13.03 6.07
N ARG A 100 5.28 -13.55 6.04
CA ARG A 100 6.13 -13.56 4.84
C ARG A 100 5.50 -14.41 3.74
N GLU A 101 5.10 -15.64 4.06
CA GLU A 101 4.43 -16.55 3.13
C GLU A 101 3.13 -15.96 2.59
N ALA A 102 2.29 -15.40 3.47
CA ALA A 102 1.05 -14.73 3.07
C ALA A 102 1.32 -13.52 2.16
N GLY A 103 2.35 -12.72 2.47
CA GLY A 103 2.76 -11.58 1.65
C GLY A 103 3.30 -11.98 0.27
N GLU A 104 4.07 -13.07 0.19
CA GLU A 104 4.53 -13.66 -1.08
C GLU A 104 3.37 -14.15 -1.93
N ALA A 105 2.42 -14.87 -1.33
CA ALA A 105 1.22 -15.36 -2.01
C ALA A 105 0.35 -14.22 -2.55
N GLN A 106 0.17 -13.14 -1.79
CA GLN A 106 -0.59 -11.97 -2.24
C GLN A 106 0.08 -11.25 -3.41
N ARG A 107 1.42 -11.08 -3.39
CA ARG A 107 2.14 -10.48 -4.54
C ARG A 107 2.03 -11.34 -5.79
N ALA A 108 2.11 -12.67 -5.65
CA ALA A 108 1.94 -13.57 -6.79
C ALA A 108 0.51 -13.48 -7.39
N GLY A 109 -0.52 -13.29 -6.55
CA GLY A 109 -1.89 -13.09 -7.01
C GLY A 109 -2.11 -11.74 -7.72
N ALA A 110 -1.44 -10.67 -7.28
CA ALA A 110 -1.53 -9.35 -7.90
C ALA A 110 -0.87 -9.27 -9.28
N ALA A 111 0.16 -10.09 -9.56
CA ALA A 111 0.78 -10.23 -10.88
C ALA A 111 -0.15 -10.78 -11.98
N VAL A 112 -1.31 -11.35 -11.62
CA VAL A 112 -2.25 -11.95 -12.57
C VAL A 112 -3.34 -10.96 -13.02
N ALA A 113 -3.47 -9.81 -12.34
CA ALA A 113 -4.50 -8.80 -12.63
C ALA A 113 -4.12 -7.79 -13.73
N ASP A 114 -3.04 -8.04 -14.48
CA ASP A 114 -2.51 -7.18 -15.56
C ASP A 114 -3.36 -7.23 -16.85
N VAL A 115 -4.65 -6.89 -16.78
CA VAL A 115 -5.54 -6.73 -17.95
C VAL A 115 -6.19 -5.35 -17.98
#